data_AF-A0AAI9IA88-F1
#
_entry.id   AF-A0AAI9IA88-F1
#
_cell.length_a   1.000
_cell.length_b   1.000
_cell.length_c   1.000
_cell.angle_alpha   90.00
_cell.angle_beta   90.00
_cell.angle_gamma   90.00
#
_symmetry.space_group_name_H-M   'P 1'
#
loop_
_entity.id
_entity.type
_entity.pdbx_description
1 polymer ?
#
loop_
_entity_poly.entity_id
_entity_poly.type
_entity_poly.pdbx_seq_one_letter_code
_entity_poly.pdbx_strand_id
1 'polypeptide(L)'
;MSTFGQRLKDERKRLGLTQPEFAAVGGVEKGAQINYEQDKRFPGADYLIAVAALGVDTQYVLLGVPASDGLTEDESELLVGYRKLDLRAKARVLGVVEGASDTDKPASVPKGRANITIHGGVGQQIHGETFKKVVGPQMVKAPSKKKS
;
A
#
# COMPACT_ATOMS: atom_id res chain seq x y z
N MET A 1 8.12 30.71 9.77
CA MET A 1 7.08 30.28 8.79
C MET A 1 7.39 30.99 7.48
N SER A 2 7.55 30.27 6.37
CA SER A 2 7.73 30.90 5.05
C SER A 2 6.41 31.51 4.58
N THR A 3 6.48 32.57 3.78
CA THR A 3 5.30 33.19 3.15
C THR A 3 4.95 32.48 1.84
N PHE A 4 3.79 32.79 1.27
CA PHE A 4 3.38 32.27 -0.03
C PHE A 4 4.39 32.64 -1.12
N GLY A 5 4.76 33.93 -1.19
CA GLY A 5 5.67 34.47 -2.17
C GLY A 5 7.06 33.85 -2.07
N GLN A 6 7.53 33.60 -0.84
CA GLN A 6 8.80 32.91 -0.62
C GLN A 6 8.75 31.47 -1.16
N ARG A 7 7.69 30.71 -0.88
CA ARG A 7 7.55 29.33 -1.39
C ARG A 7 7.40 29.28 -2.91
N LEU A 8 6.68 30.21 -3.51
CA LEU A 8 6.58 30.33 -4.96
C LEU A 8 7.93 30.61 -5.60
N LYS A 9 8.74 31.48 -4.98
CA LYS A 9 10.11 31.78 -5.40
C LYS A 9 11.03 30.57 -5.27
N ASP A 10 10.88 29.81 -4.19
CA ASP A 10 11.67 28.61 -3.94
C ASP A 10 11.37 27.54 -5.01
N GLU A 11 10.10 27.32 -5.35
CA GLU A 11 9.71 26.42 -6.44
C GLU A 11 10.23 26.87 -7.80
N ARG A 12 10.14 28.17 -8.12
CA ARG A 12 10.74 28.70 -9.35
C ARG A 12 12.24 28.40 -9.41
N LYS A 13 12.96 28.63 -8.32
CA LYS A 13 14.40 28.38 -8.23
C LYS A 13 14.72 26.90 -8.33
N ARG A 14 13.90 26.02 -7.74
CA ARG A 14 14.03 24.55 -7.85
C ARG A 14 13.97 24.11 -9.31
N LEU A 15 13.13 24.76 -10.11
CA LEU A 15 13.02 24.53 -11.56
C LEU A 15 14.12 25.23 -12.40
N GLY A 16 15.02 26.00 -11.77
CA GLY A 16 16.12 26.69 -12.45
C GLY A 16 15.69 27.89 -13.31
N LEU A 17 14.47 28.40 -13.12
CA LEU A 17 13.90 29.43 -13.98
C LEU A 17 14.15 30.85 -13.45
N THR A 18 14.34 31.79 -14.36
CA THR A 18 14.33 33.22 -14.04
C THR A 18 12.89 33.73 -13.84
N GLN A 19 12.74 34.89 -13.20
CA GLN A 19 11.42 35.53 -13.02
C GLN A 19 10.65 35.75 -14.34
N PRO A 20 11.24 36.29 -15.42
CA PRO A 20 10.51 36.46 -16.68
C PRO A 20 10.11 35.13 -17.34
N GLU A 21 10.96 34.10 -17.28
CA GLU A 21 10.60 32.77 -17.83
C GLU A 21 9.42 32.15 -17.09
N PHE A 22 9.43 32.24 -15.76
CA PHE A 22 8.35 31.70 -14.94
C PHE A 22 7.05 32.51 -15.07
N ALA A 23 7.16 33.84 -15.19
CA ALA A 23 6.03 34.71 -15.49
C ALA A 23 5.36 34.32 -16.82
N ALA A 24 6.17 34.05 -17.86
CA ALA A 24 5.67 33.66 -19.17
C ALA A 24 4.89 32.34 -19.12
N VAL A 25 5.30 31.36 -18.31
CA VAL A 25 4.54 30.12 -18.09
C VAL A 25 3.18 30.42 -17.48
N GLY A 26 3.14 31.31 -16.49
CA GLY A 26 1.89 31.73 -15.85
C GLY A 26 1.02 32.67 -16.69
N GLY A 27 1.42 33.01 -17.92
CA GLY A 27 0.69 33.94 -18.78
C GLY A 27 0.68 35.39 -18.27
N VAL A 28 1.66 35.77 -17.45
CA VAL A 28 1.73 37.10 -16.82
C VAL A 28 3.06 37.79 -17.13
N GLU A 29 3.10 39.10 -16.87
CA GLU A 29 4.34 39.88 -16.99
C GLU A 29 5.29 39.64 -15.81
N LYS A 30 6.59 39.88 -16.03
CA LYS A 30 7.63 39.82 -14.98
C LYS A 30 7.27 40.64 -13.73
N GLY A 31 6.61 41.79 -13.90
CA GLY A 31 6.19 42.64 -12.79
C GLY A 31 5.17 41.95 -11.88
N ALA A 32 4.23 41.19 -12.45
CA ALA A 32 3.28 40.39 -11.68
C ALA A 32 4.02 39.31 -10.88
N GLN A 33 4.98 38.62 -11.49
CA GLN A 33 5.78 37.61 -10.82
C GLN A 33 6.56 38.17 -9.62
N ILE A 34 7.17 39.34 -9.77
CA ILE A 34 7.86 40.03 -8.66
C ILE A 34 6.88 40.34 -7.53
N ASN A 35 5.69 40.82 -7.85
CA ASN A 35 4.67 41.13 -6.84
C ASN A 35 4.18 39.87 -6.12
N TYR A 36 4.07 38.74 -6.82
CA TYR A 36 3.73 37.45 -6.21
C TYR A 36 4.83 36.96 -5.26
N GLU A 37 6.09 37.00 -5.69
CA GLU A 37 7.25 36.58 -4.86
C GLU A 37 7.54 37.51 -3.67
N GLN A 38 6.98 38.71 -3.66
CA GLN A 38 7.08 39.69 -2.58
C GLN A 38 5.83 39.75 -1.70
N ASP A 39 4.86 38.85 -1.90
CA ASP A 39 3.58 38.82 -1.18
C ASP A 39 2.75 40.11 -1.31
N LYS A 40 3.00 40.93 -2.36
CA LYS A 40 2.25 42.15 -2.63
C LYS A 40 0.90 41.89 -3.28
N ARG A 41 0.79 40.76 -3.97
CA ARG A 41 -0.42 40.29 -4.64
C ARG A 41 -0.39 38.77 -4.70
N PHE A 42 -1.55 38.13 -4.74
CA PHE A 42 -1.66 36.70 -4.97
C PHE A 42 -2.03 36.41 -6.44
N PRO A 43 -1.48 35.35 -7.05
CA PRO A 43 -1.86 34.91 -8.38
C PRO A 43 -3.27 34.33 -8.41
N GLY A 44 -3.89 34.32 -9.58
CA GLY A 44 -5.15 33.63 -9.84
C GLY A 44 -4.99 32.12 -9.98
N ALA A 45 -6.11 31.40 -10.05
CA ALA A 45 -6.11 29.94 -10.23
C ALA A 45 -5.55 29.50 -11.59
N ASP A 46 -5.79 30.30 -12.64
CA ASP A 46 -5.25 30.13 -13.99
C ASP A 46 -3.71 30.10 -13.99
N TYR A 47 -3.08 31.05 -13.31
CA TYR A 47 -1.64 31.08 -13.12
C TYR A 47 -1.16 29.80 -12.39
N LEU A 48 -1.84 29.41 -11.30
CA LEU A 48 -1.47 28.22 -10.51
C LEU A 48 -1.59 26.93 -11.31
N ILE A 49 -2.63 26.79 -12.14
CA ILE A 49 -2.82 25.65 -13.04
C ILE A 49 -1.67 25.58 -14.05
N ALA A 50 -1.30 26.72 -14.66
CA ALA A 50 -0.25 26.78 -15.65
C ALA A 50 1.12 26.38 -15.07
N VAL A 51 1.47 26.90 -13.89
CA VAL A 51 2.74 26.53 -13.25
C VAL A 51 2.73 25.13 -12.65
N ALA A 52 1.57 24.61 -12.23
CA ALA A 52 1.44 23.21 -11.82
C ALA A 52 1.76 22.25 -12.97
N ALA A 53 1.35 22.57 -14.20
CA ALA A 53 1.68 21.79 -15.39
C ALA A 53 3.19 21.79 -15.70
N LEU A 54 3.94 22.80 -15.24
CA LEU A 54 5.41 22.86 -15.29
C LEU A 54 6.08 22.02 -14.18
N GLY A 55 5.31 21.46 -13.25
CA GLY A 55 5.82 20.67 -12.14
C GLY A 55 6.10 21.47 -10.87
N VAL A 56 5.49 22.65 -10.70
CA VAL A 56 5.45 23.35 -9.41
C VAL A 56 4.56 22.60 -8.42
N ASP A 57 5.05 22.42 -7.21
CA ASP A 57 4.27 21.89 -6.09
C ASP A 57 3.33 22.98 -5.54
N THR A 58 2.11 23.03 -6.06
CA THR A 58 1.10 24.00 -5.62
C THR A 58 0.62 23.76 -4.19
N GLN A 59 0.69 22.52 -3.69
CA GLN A 59 0.38 22.19 -2.30
C GLN A 59 1.42 22.84 -1.37
N TYR A 60 2.70 22.71 -1.70
CA TYR A 60 3.77 23.40 -0.98
C TYR A 60 3.56 24.91 -1.01
N VAL A 61 3.34 25.49 -2.19
CA VAL A 61 3.17 26.94 -2.33
C VAL A 61 2.00 27.46 -1.48
N LEU A 62 0.84 26.79 -1.53
CA LEU A 62 -0.36 27.22 -0.81
C LEU A 62 -0.29 26.95 0.70
N LEU A 63 0.11 25.74 1.10
CA LEU A 63 -0.04 25.25 2.47
C LEU A 63 1.28 25.23 3.26
N GLY A 64 2.41 25.36 2.59
CA GLY A 64 3.73 25.23 3.20
C GLY A 64 4.14 23.81 3.54
N VAL A 65 3.39 22.81 3.05
CA VAL A 65 3.68 21.38 3.23
C VAL A 65 4.06 20.82 1.87
N PRO A 66 5.34 20.44 1.66
CA PRO A 66 5.77 19.78 0.44
C PRO A 66 4.98 18.50 0.20
N ALA A 67 4.61 18.22 -1.06
CA ALA A 67 4.01 16.96 -1.45
C ALA A 67 4.95 15.77 -1.18
N SER A 68 6.27 16.00 -1.17
CA SER A 68 7.28 15.01 -0.81
C SER A 68 7.51 14.87 0.70
N ASP A 69 7.19 15.88 1.52
CA ASP A 69 7.31 15.79 2.98
C ASP A 69 6.23 14.88 3.60
N GLY A 70 5.34 14.35 2.76
CA GLY A 70 4.49 13.22 3.14
C GLY A 70 5.14 11.85 2.95
N LEU A 71 6.32 11.76 2.31
CA LEU A 71 6.97 10.48 1.99
C LEU A 71 8.32 10.35 2.70
N THR A 72 8.49 9.30 3.50
CA THR A 72 9.77 8.92 4.09
C THR A 72 10.74 8.41 3.01
N GLU A 73 12.03 8.30 3.35
CA GLU A 73 13.08 7.90 2.37
C GLU A 73 12.82 6.51 1.77
N ASP A 74 12.33 5.57 2.58
CA ASP A 74 11.89 4.24 2.17
C ASP A 74 10.64 4.28 1.29
N GLU A 75 9.67 5.17 1.55
CA GLU A 75 8.51 5.35 0.68
C GLU A 75 8.89 5.92 -0.69
N SER A 76 9.84 6.84 -0.72
CA SER A 76 10.41 7.39 -1.97
C SER A 76 11.16 6.31 -2.76
N GLU A 77 12.01 5.51 -2.09
CA GLU A 77 12.73 4.39 -2.71
C GLU A 77 11.77 3.36 -3.28
N LEU A 78 10.72 2.99 -2.53
CA LEU A 78 9.68 2.07 -2.95
C LEU A 78 8.97 2.58 -4.21
N LEU A 79 8.59 3.86 -4.26
CA LEU A 79 7.92 4.45 -5.42
C LEU A 79 8.82 4.49 -6.67
N VAL A 80 10.10 4.85 -6.50
CA VAL A 80 11.09 4.84 -7.59
C VAL A 80 11.27 3.44 -8.14
N GLY A 81 11.40 2.44 -7.27
CA GLY A 81 11.49 1.04 -7.65
C GLY A 81 10.23 0.55 -8.36
N TYR A 82 9.07 0.77 -7.75
CA TYR A 82 7.76 0.34 -8.24
C TYR A 82 7.45 0.87 -9.65
N ARG A 83 7.77 2.14 -9.93
CA ARG A 83 7.51 2.75 -11.25
C ARG A 83 8.27 2.08 -12.39
N LYS A 84 9.46 1.51 -12.13
CA LYS A 84 10.31 0.81 -13.11
C LYS A 84 9.85 -0.63 -13.40
N LEU A 85 8.93 -1.18 -12.60
CA LEU A 85 8.47 -2.56 -12.72
C LEU A 85 7.47 -2.77 -13.89
N ASP A 86 7.45 -3.99 -14.42
CA ASP A 86 6.39 -4.44 -15.32
C ASP A 86 5.05 -4.67 -14.57
N LEU A 87 3.96 -4.85 -15.32
CA LEU A 87 2.62 -5.02 -14.74
C LEU A 87 2.54 -6.20 -13.75
N ARG A 88 3.22 -7.30 -14.06
CA ARG A 88 3.19 -8.51 -13.21
C ARG A 88 3.94 -8.27 -11.92
N ALA A 89 5.06 -7.57 -11.95
CA ALA A 89 5.87 -7.22 -10.81
C ALA A 89 5.19 -6.16 -9.93
N LYS A 90 4.53 -5.18 -10.52
CA LYS A 90 3.67 -4.23 -9.78
C LYS A 90 2.56 -4.97 -9.02
N ALA A 91 1.87 -5.91 -9.67
CA ALA A 91 0.84 -6.72 -9.03
C ALA A 91 1.38 -7.55 -7.85
N ARG A 92 2.63 -8.06 -7.95
CA ARG A 92 3.28 -8.76 -6.83
C ARG A 92 3.55 -7.84 -5.66
N VAL A 93 4.08 -6.65 -5.89
CA VAL A 93 4.35 -5.67 -4.81
C VAL A 93 3.04 -5.29 -4.11
N LEU A 94 1.97 -5.03 -4.86
CA LEU A 94 0.66 -4.75 -4.28
C LEU A 94 0.13 -5.92 -3.46
N GLY A 95 0.26 -7.16 -3.94
CA GLY A 95 -0.17 -8.35 -3.19
C GLY A 95 0.62 -8.58 -1.89
N VAL A 96 1.90 -8.19 -1.84
CA VAL A 96 2.70 -8.23 -0.59
C VAL A 96 2.17 -7.21 0.42
N VAL A 97 1.87 -5.99 -0.01
CA VAL A 97 1.32 -4.94 0.86
C VAL A 97 -0.07 -5.33 1.37
N GLU A 98 -0.94 -5.84 0.49
CA GLU A 98 -2.27 -6.31 0.84
C GLU A 98 -2.22 -7.50 1.82
N GLY A 99 -1.38 -8.50 1.56
CA GLY A 99 -1.20 -9.66 2.45
C GLY A 99 -0.53 -9.33 3.78
N ALA A 100 0.24 -8.23 3.86
CA ALA A 100 0.84 -7.75 5.10
C ALA A 100 -0.13 -6.92 5.97
N SER A 101 -1.30 -6.53 5.43
CA SER A 101 -2.31 -5.73 6.14
C SER A 101 -3.06 -6.50 7.25
N ASP A 102 -2.88 -7.84 7.31
CA ASP A 102 -3.51 -8.75 8.28
C ASP A 102 -2.70 -8.93 9.57
N THR A 103 -2.09 -7.88 10.10
CA THR A 103 -1.40 -7.93 11.41
C THR A 103 -2.16 -7.18 12.48
N ASP A 104 -3.28 -7.76 12.93
CA ASP A 104 -3.65 -7.84 14.36
C ASP A 104 -4.95 -8.64 14.57
N LYS A 105 -4.89 -9.94 14.28
CA LYS A 105 -5.63 -10.91 15.08
C LYS A 105 -4.93 -12.26 14.98
N PRO A 106 -4.25 -12.74 16.04
CA PRO A 106 -4.10 -14.17 16.16
C PRO A 106 -5.52 -14.72 16.27
N ALA A 107 -6.03 -15.34 15.21
CA ALA A 107 -7.16 -16.24 15.34
C ALA A 107 -6.74 -17.25 16.40
N SER A 108 -7.33 -17.13 17.59
CA SER A 108 -7.23 -18.13 18.62
C SER A 108 -7.68 -19.44 17.98
N VAL A 109 -6.72 -20.32 17.75
CA VAL A 109 -7.01 -21.72 17.44
C VAL A 109 -8.00 -22.17 18.51
N PRO A 110 -9.24 -22.58 18.18
CA PRO A 110 -10.03 -23.34 19.13
C PRO A 110 -9.21 -24.60 19.35
N LYS A 111 -8.54 -24.68 20.49
CA LYS A 111 -7.78 -25.86 20.90
C LYS A 111 -8.81 -26.93 21.23
N GLY A 112 -9.40 -27.52 20.19
CA GLY A 112 -10.17 -28.75 20.26
C GLY A 112 -9.21 -29.88 20.58
N ARG A 113 -8.68 -29.89 21.81
CA ARG A 113 -8.11 -31.11 22.38
C ARG A 113 -9.28 -32.06 22.53
N ALA A 114 -9.37 -33.03 21.63
CA ALA A 114 -10.18 -34.22 21.90
C ALA A 114 -9.57 -34.89 23.14
N ASN A 115 -10.08 -34.57 24.32
CA ASN A 115 -9.74 -35.27 25.55
C ASN A 115 -10.40 -36.64 25.46
N ILE A 116 -9.61 -37.66 25.10
CA ILE A 116 -10.02 -39.05 25.27
C ILE A 116 -9.70 -39.43 26.72
N THR A 117 -10.69 -39.36 27.59
CA THR A 117 -10.59 -39.85 28.97
C THR A 117 -10.84 -41.37 28.98
N ILE A 118 -9.79 -42.16 29.10
CA ILE A 118 -9.88 -43.61 29.25
C ILE A 118 -9.86 -43.92 30.75
N HIS A 119 -11.01 -44.33 31.31
CA HIS A 119 -11.09 -44.78 32.69
C HIS A 119 -10.56 -46.21 32.80
N GLY A 120 -9.27 -46.34 33.11
CA GLY A 120 -8.63 -47.62 33.40
C GLY A 120 -7.15 -47.40 33.68
N GLY A 121 -6.68 -47.87 34.83
CA GLY A 121 -5.29 -47.67 35.24
C GLY A 121 -4.34 -48.47 34.35
N VAL A 122 -3.73 -47.83 33.35
CA VAL A 122 -2.62 -48.40 32.58
C VAL A 122 -1.66 -47.29 32.14
N GLY A 123 -0.35 -47.50 32.35
CA GLY A 123 0.72 -46.58 31.93
C GLY A 123 0.81 -46.44 30.41
N GLN A 124 1.01 -45.20 29.95
CA GLN A 124 0.92 -44.85 28.53
C GLN A 124 2.31 -44.84 27.89
N GLN A 125 2.56 -45.70 26.90
CA GLN A 125 3.65 -45.56 25.94
C GLN A 125 3.05 -45.59 24.53
N ILE A 126 3.35 -44.56 23.74
CA ILE A 126 2.87 -44.40 22.36
C ILE A 126 4.08 -44.52 21.44
N HIS A 127 4.19 -45.62 20.71
CA HIS A 127 5.07 -45.74 19.55
C HIS A 127 4.17 -45.79 18.32
N GLY A 128 4.28 -44.78 17.46
CA GLY A 128 3.39 -44.62 16.32
C GLY A 128 3.94 -45.29 15.07
N GLU A 129 3.12 -46.09 14.41
CA GLU A 129 3.17 -46.26 12.96
C GLU A 129 1.75 -46.14 12.41
N THR A 130 1.55 -45.18 11.50
CA THR A 130 0.24 -44.85 10.93
C THR A 130 0.01 -45.72 9.70
N PHE A 131 -0.76 -46.80 9.83
CA PHE A 131 -1.30 -47.53 8.68
C PHE A 131 -2.81 -47.33 8.59
N LYS A 132 -3.25 -46.42 7.71
CA LYS A 132 -4.66 -46.34 7.30
C LYS A 132 -5.01 -47.61 6.50
N LYS A 133 -5.71 -48.56 7.12
CA LYS A 133 -6.43 -49.63 6.42
C LYS A 133 -7.91 -49.28 6.41
N VAL A 134 -8.42 -48.77 5.29
CA VAL A 134 -9.86 -48.58 5.08
C VAL A 134 -10.44 -49.94 4.64
N VAL A 135 -11.36 -50.51 5.43
CA VAL A 135 -12.17 -51.69 5.06
C VAL A 135 -13.60 -51.43 5.58
N GLY A 136 -14.56 -51.15 4.70
CA GLY A 136 -15.67 -52.07 4.35
C GLY A 136 -17.02 -51.35 4.56
N PRO A 137 -18.09 -51.74 3.85
CA PRO A 137 -18.87 -52.89 4.31
C PRO A 137 -19.19 -53.92 3.20
N GLN A 138 -19.11 -55.21 3.57
CA GLN A 138 -19.38 -56.35 2.70
C GLN A 138 -20.82 -56.84 2.92
N MET A 139 -21.62 -56.94 1.84
CA MET A 139 -22.99 -57.47 1.90
C MET A 139 -22.98 -59.01 1.80
N VAL A 140 -23.61 -59.69 2.76
CA VAL A 140 -23.77 -61.16 2.78
C VAL A 140 -25.13 -61.52 2.17
N LYS A 141 -25.16 -62.35 1.12
CA LYS A 141 -26.40 -62.96 0.60
C LYS A 141 -26.71 -64.24 1.39
N ALA A 142 -27.93 -64.34 1.90
CA ALA A 142 -28.47 -65.53 2.56
C ALA A 142 -28.82 -66.66 1.56
N PRO A 143 -28.70 -67.94 1.94
CA PRO A 143 -28.99 -69.05 1.03
C PRO A 143 -30.50 -69.39 0.96
N SER A 144 -30.99 -69.62 -0.26
CA SER A 144 -32.35 -70.10 -0.54
C SER A 144 -32.47 -71.61 -0.36
N LYS A 145 -33.53 -72.06 0.33
CA LYS A 145 -33.91 -73.47 0.53
C LYS A 145 -34.16 -74.20 -0.80
N LYS A 146 -33.64 -75.42 -0.93
CA LYS A 146 -33.96 -76.37 -2.02
C LYS A 146 -35.01 -77.37 -1.52
N LYS A 147 -36.15 -77.46 -2.20
CA LYS A 147 -37.11 -78.57 -2.08
C LYS A 147 -36.58 -79.76 -2.88
N SER A 148 -36.65 -80.95 -2.29
CA SER A 148 -36.96 -82.20 -2.99
C SER A 148 -37.65 -83.16 -2.03
#